data_AF-A0A2A4N8E5-F1
#
_entry.id   AF-A0A2A4N8E5-F1
#
_cell.length_a   1.000
_cell.length_b   1.000
_cell.length_c   1.000
_cell.angle_alpha   90.00
_cell.angle_beta   90.00
_cell.angle_gamma   90.00
#
_symmetry.space_group_name_H-M   'P 1'
#
loop_
_entity.id
_entity.type
_entity.pdbx_description
1 polymer ?
#
loop_
_entity_poly.entity_id
_entity_poly.type
_entity_poly.pdbx_seq_one_letter_code
_entity_poly.pdbx_strand_id
1 'polypeptide(L)'
;MPSLSKALQKAKGKLFPFGWWHLKKALKHPSEMDLMLTGVDHDCQKLGFVSILMHELLKTSNSDGLRFAETTGMLENNHVAIQLWKSFDHIQHKRKRCYRKM
;
A
#
# COMPACT_ATOMS: atom_id res chain seq x y z
N MET A 1 -2.77 -1.99 4.78
CA MET A 1 -2.62 -3.35 5.34
C MET A 1 -1.15 -3.57 5.69
N PRO A 2 -0.79 -4.21 6.81
CA PRO A 2 0.60 -4.63 7.05
C PRO A 2 1.20 -5.39 5.86
N SER A 3 2.40 -5.01 5.43
CA SER A 3 3.06 -5.74 4.34
C SER A 3 3.51 -7.12 4.82
N LEU A 4 3.10 -8.16 4.09
CA LEU A 4 3.47 -9.55 4.37
C LEU A 4 4.61 -10.05 3.47
N SER A 5 5.08 -9.23 2.53
CA SER A 5 6.08 -9.60 1.53
C SER A 5 7.34 -10.23 2.15
N LYS A 6 7.95 -9.55 3.13
CA LYS A 6 9.15 -10.06 3.83
C LYS A 6 8.85 -11.30 4.68
N ALA A 7 7.66 -11.37 5.27
CA ALA A 7 7.25 -12.53 6.08
C ALA A 7 7.06 -13.79 5.23
N LEU A 8 6.39 -13.65 4.08
CA LEU A 8 6.18 -14.74 3.12
C LEU A 8 7.48 -15.24 2.52
N GLN A 9 8.42 -14.33 2.20
CA GLN A 9 9.77 -14.71 1.75
C GLN A 9 10.51 -15.53 2.81
N LYS A 10 10.47 -15.12 4.09
CA LYS A 10 11.08 -15.88 5.20
C LYS A 10 10.41 -17.23 5.43
N ALA A 11 9.09 -17.28 5.28
CA ALA A 11 8.31 -18.51 5.38
C ALA A 11 8.53 -19.47 4.19
N LYS A 12 9.20 -19.03 3.11
CA LYS A 12 9.43 -19.81 1.87
C LYS A 12 8.13 -20.44 1.33
N GLY A 13 7.01 -19.72 1.45
CA GLY A 13 5.69 -20.18 1.01
C GLY A 13 5.06 -21.29 1.85
N LYS A 14 5.64 -21.66 3.01
CA LYS A 14 5.11 -22.71 3.90
C LYS A 14 4.70 -22.13 5.24
N LEU A 15 3.52 -22.53 5.75
CA LEU A 15 3.05 -22.10 7.06
C LEU A 15 3.74 -22.85 8.20
N PHE A 16 4.00 -24.15 8.02
CA PHE A 16 4.60 -25.02 9.02
C PHE A 16 6.02 -25.47 8.62
N PRO A 17 6.91 -25.73 9.62
CA PRO A 17 6.65 -25.63 11.06
C PRO A 17 6.77 -24.21 11.65
N PHE A 18 7.49 -23.28 11.01
CA PHE A 18 7.81 -21.96 11.59
C PHE A 18 7.32 -20.74 10.78
N GLY A 19 6.71 -20.94 9.61
CA GLY A 19 6.24 -19.83 8.75
C GLY A 19 5.16 -18.96 9.40
N TRP A 20 4.27 -19.56 10.20
CA TRP A 20 3.24 -18.85 10.95
C TRP A 20 3.81 -17.81 11.92
N TRP A 21 5.00 -18.06 12.47
CA TRP A 21 5.65 -17.12 13.39
C TRP A 21 6.10 -15.85 12.65
N HIS A 22 6.65 -15.99 11.44
CA HIS A 22 7.02 -14.84 10.60
C HIS A 22 5.79 -14.00 10.23
N LEU A 23 4.68 -14.63 9.87
CA LEU A 23 3.43 -13.95 9.54
C LEU A 23 2.83 -13.23 10.76
N LYS A 24 2.74 -13.92 11.90
CA LYS A 24 2.23 -13.33 13.15
C LYS A 24 3.06 -12.12 13.57
N LYS A 25 4.40 -12.19 13.45
CA LYS A 25 5.29 -11.08 13.76
C LYS A 25 5.02 -9.87 12.85
N ALA A 26 4.87 -10.10 11.54
CA ALA A 26 4.59 -9.02 10.58
C ALA A 26 3.21 -8.36 10.79
N LEU A 27 2.21 -9.13 11.23
CA LEU A 27 0.90 -8.58 11.55
C LEU A 27 0.90 -7.76 12.85
N LYS A 28 1.66 -8.18 13.87
CA LYS A 28 1.71 -7.49 15.18
C LYS A 28 2.65 -6.29 15.23
N HIS A 29 3.75 -6.35 14.47
CA HIS A 29 4.79 -5.33 14.48
C HIS A 29 5.19 -5.00 13.03
N PRO A 30 4.31 -4.33 12.28
CA PRO A 30 4.56 -4.04 10.89
C PRO A 30 5.58 -2.90 10.75
N SER A 31 6.49 -3.02 9.80
CA SER A 31 7.43 -1.93 9.45
C SER A 31 6.99 -1.16 8.19
N GLU A 32 6.22 -1.83 7.34
CA GLU A 32 5.80 -1.39 6.01
C GLU A 32 4.32 -1.71 5.84
N MET A 33 3.60 -0.85 5.14
CA MET A 33 2.21 -1.08 4.77
C MET A 33 2.02 -1.14 3.26
N ASP A 34 1.15 -2.01 2.80
CA ASP A 34 0.68 -2.03 1.43
C ASP A 34 -0.64 -1.24 1.35
N LEU A 35 -0.65 -0.20 0.49
CA LEU A 35 -1.85 0.54 0.11
C LEU A 35 -2.61 -0.26 -0.93
N MET A 36 -3.76 -0.77 -0.51
CA MET A 36 -4.67 -1.54 -1.35
C MET A 36 -5.45 -0.61 -2.29
N LEU A 37 -6.17 -1.21 -3.24
CA LEU A 37 -7.06 -0.49 -4.14
C LEU A 37 -8.06 0.34 -3.32
N THR A 38 -8.11 1.63 -3.61
CA THR A 38 -9.09 2.57 -3.06
C THR A 38 -9.97 3.08 -4.19
N GLY A 39 -11.25 3.23 -3.90
CA GLY A 39 -12.25 3.75 -4.82
C GLY A 39 -13.19 4.69 -4.09
N VAL A 40 -13.69 5.68 -4.81
CA VAL A 40 -14.73 6.59 -4.34
C VAL A 40 -15.86 6.52 -5.34
N ASP A 41 -17.08 6.49 -4.83
CA ASP A 41 -18.29 6.57 -5.64
C ASP A 41 -18.23 7.78 -6.59
N HIS A 42 -18.79 7.63 -7.80
CA HIS A 42 -18.67 8.67 -8.83
C HIS A 42 -19.27 10.01 -8.35
N ASP A 43 -20.39 9.96 -7.65
CA ASP A 43 -21.09 11.15 -7.16
C ASP A 43 -20.35 11.82 -5.98
N CYS A 44 -19.47 11.06 -5.33
CA CYS A 44 -18.67 11.51 -4.19
C CYS A 44 -17.28 12.03 -4.59
N GLN A 45 -16.97 12.09 -5.89
CA GLN A 45 -15.67 12.59 -6.35
C GLN A 45 -15.51 14.10 -6.07
N LYS A 46 -14.26 14.53 -5.82
CA LYS A 46 -13.89 15.93 -5.53
C LYS A 46 -14.48 16.53 -4.25
N LEU A 47 -15.23 15.76 -3.45
CA LEU A 47 -15.75 16.18 -2.14
C LEU A 47 -14.73 16.02 -0.99
N GLY A 48 -13.50 15.61 -1.29
CA GLY A 48 -12.44 15.50 -0.28
C GLY A 48 -12.42 14.19 0.52
N PHE A 49 -13.31 13.23 0.25
CA PHE A 49 -13.36 11.94 0.96
C PHE A 49 -12.03 11.17 0.92
N VAL A 50 -11.32 11.19 -0.21
CA VAL A 50 -9.99 10.57 -0.33
C VAL A 50 -9.02 11.16 0.69
N SER A 51 -9.03 12.49 0.88
CA SER A 51 -8.14 13.17 1.81
C SER A 51 -8.44 12.78 3.26
N ILE A 52 -9.72 12.65 3.62
CA ILE A 52 -10.14 12.20 4.96
C ILE A 52 -9.66 10.76 5.20
N LEU A 53 -9.87 9.86 4.23
CA LEU A 53 -9.40 8.48 4.32
C LEU A 53 -7.88 8.42 4.50
N MET A 54 -7.13 9.18 3.70
CA MET A 54 -5.67 9.20 3.75
C MET A 54 -5.15 9.80 5.06
N HIS A 55 -5.82 10.81 5.61
CA HIS A 55 -5.49 11.38 6.90
C HIS A 55 -5.61 10.34 8.02
N GLU A 56 -6.73 9.61 8.07
CA GLU A 56 -6.93 8.58 9.09
C GLU A 56 -5.94 7.42 8.91
N LEU A 57 -5.70 7.00 7.67
CA LEU A 57 -4.68 5.98 7.38
C LEU A 57 -3.30 6.42 7.85
N LEU A 58 -2.88 7.65 7.56
CA LEU A 58 -1.58 8.16 7.98
C LEU A 58 -1.47 8.22 9.51
N LYS A 59 -2.53 8.67 10.18
CA LYS A 59 -2.60 8.75 11.65
C LYS A 59 -2.44 7.37 12.29
N THR A 60 -3.24 6.38 11.86
CA THR A 60 -3.13 4.99 12.36
C THR A 60 -1.77 4.38 12.03
N SER A 61 -1.25 4.68 10.84
CA SER A 61 0.04 4.10 10.42
C SER A 61 1.21 4.65 11.24
N ASN A 62 1.18 5.93 11.56
CA ASN A 62 2.17 6.57 12.42
C ASN A 62 2.09 6.03 13.86
N SER A 63 0.89 5.80 14.41
CA SER A 63 0.75 5.20 15.75
C SER A 63 1.28 3.77 15.81
N ASP A 64 1.18 3.02 14.72
CA ASP A 64 1.69 1.65 14.62
C ASP A 64 3.20 1.59 14.31
N GLY A 65 3.87 2.75 14.16
CA GLY A 65 5.31 2.84 13.91
C GLY A 65 5.73 2.46 12.49
N LEU A 66 4.80 2.48 11.53
CA LEU A 66 5.08 2.25 10.12
C LEU A 66 5.95 3.37 9.56
N ARG A 67 6.98 3.01 8.79
CA ARG A 67 7.91 3.99 8.18
C ARG A 67 7.72 4.17 6.69
N PHE A 68 7.19 3.15 6.03
CA PHE A 68 7.02 3.15 4.59
C PHE A 68 5.64 2.64 4.22
N ALA A 69 5.07 3.26 3.18
CA ALA A 69 3.87 2.79 2.52
C ALA A 69 4.21 2.46 1.07
N GLU A 70 3.92 1.24 0.65
CA GLU A 70 4.03 0.84 -0.75
C GLU A 70 2.69 1.00 -1.45
N THR A 71 2.70 1.74 -2.55
CA THR A 71 1.52 1.88 -3.41
C THR A 71 1.43 0.72 -4.39
N THR A 72 0.20 0.24 -4.61
CA THR A 72 -0.07 -0.74 -5.66
C THR A 72 -0.02 -0.06 -7.05
N GLY A 73 0.00 -0.86 -8.12
CA GLY A 73 0.03 -0.36 -9.50
C GLY A 73 -1.04 0.71 -9.76
N MET A 74 -0.60 1.86 -10.26
CA MET A 74 -1.43 3.01 -10.61
C MET A 74 -1.26 3.31 -12.10
N LEU A 75 -2.36 3.68 -12.77
CA LEU A 75 -2.30 4.14 -14.15
C LEU A 75 -1.54 5.47 -14.23
N GLU A 76 -0.66 5.60 -15.22
CA GLU A 76 0.19 6.80 -15.38
C GLU A 76 -0.61 8.08 -15.67
N ASN A 77 -1.84 7.95 -16.17
CA ASN A 77 -2.76 9.05 -16.43
C ASN A 77 -3.70 9.38 -15.26
N ASN A 78 -3.60 8.68 -14.12
CA ASN A 78 -4.39 8.99 -12.93
C ASN A 78 -3.75 10.17 -12.16
N HIS A 79 -3.83 11.37 -12.75
CA HIS A 79 -3.20 12.56 -12.21
C HIS A 79 -3.74 12.97 -10.84
N VAL A 80 -5.00 12.64 -10.53
CA VAL A 80 -5.62 12.93 -9.22
C VAL A 80 -4.90 12.12 -8.14
N ALA A 81 -4.76 10.81 -8.33
CA ALA A 81 -4.10 9.94 -7.37
C ALA A 81 -2.58 10.20 -7.30
N ILE A 82 -1.92 10.50 -8.42
CA ILE A 82 -0.48 10.81 -8.44
C ILE A 82 -0.19 12.10 -7.64
N GLN A 83 -1.06 13.11 -7.73
CA GLN A 83 -0.88 14.38 -7.01
C GLN A 83 -0.93 14.23 -5.49
N LEU A 84 -1.68 13.26 -4.97
CA LEU A 84 -1.74 12.97 -3.54
C LEU A 84 -0.36 12.67 -2.93
N TRP A 85 0.55 12.06 -3.71
CA TRP A 85 1.87 11.66 -3.22
C TRP A 85 2.91 12.78 -3.23
N LYS A 86 2.64 13.90 -3.91
CA LYS A 86 3.59 15.03 -4.02
C LYS A 86 3.98 15.64 -2.68
N SER A 87 3.10 15.51 -1.68
CA SER A 87 3.35 15.99 -0.32
C SER A 87 4.25 15.08 0.51
N PHE A 88 4.65 13.92 -0.02
CA PHE A 88 5.48 12.93 0.66
C PHE A 88 6.85 12.81 -0.03
N ASP A 89 7.86 12.37 0.72
CA ASP A 89 9.08 11.84 0.12
C ASP A 89 8.74 10.50 -0.56
N HIS A 90 8.75 10.48 -1.89
CA HIS A 90 8.27 9.37 -2.68
C HIS A 90 9.22 9.02 -3.82
N ILE A 91 9.34 7.71 -4.11
CA ILE A 91 10.15 7.19 -5.20
C ILE A 91 9.30 6.30 -6.10
N GLN A 92 9.45 6.44 -7.42
CA GLN A 92 8.88 5.50 -8.38
C GLN A 92 9.87 4.36 -8.64
N HIS A 93 9.73 3.27 -7.89
CA HIS A 93 10.66 2.12 -7.93
C HIS A 93 10.20 0.97 -8.84
N LYS A 94 8.94 0.98 -9.32
CA LYS A 94 8.36 -0.04 -10.23
C LYS A 94 7.55 0.63 -11.34
N ARG A 95 7.68 0.12 -12.58
CA ARG A 95 6.84 0.50 -13.73
C ARG A 95 6.46 -0.76 -14.52
N LYS A 96 5.17 -0.89 -14.86
CA LYS A 96 4.63 -2.01 -15.65
C LYS A 96 3.98 -1.46 -16.91
N ARG A 97 4.07 -2.18 -18.02
CA ARG A 97 3.43 -1.82 -19.30
C ARG A 97 2.70 -3.03 -19.85
N CYS A 98 1.49 -2.80 -20.37
CA CYS A 98 0.72 -3.79 -21.12
C CYS A 98 0.79 -3.40 -22.60
N TYR A 99 1.18 -4.34 -23.45
CA TYR A 99 1.22 -4.14 -24.90
C TYR A 99 0.09 -4.94 -25.55
N ARG A 100 -0.68 -4.30 -26.43
CA ARG A 100 -1.67 -4.99 -27.26
C ARG A 100 -1.03 -5.22 -28.62
N LYS A 101 -1.07 -6.47 -29.11
CA LYS A 101 -0.69 -6.77 -30.50
C LYS A 101 -1.70 -6.05 -31.40
N MET A 102 -1.20 -5.21 -32.31
CA MET A 102 -2.02 -4.61 -33.36
C MET A 102 -2.46 -5.68 -34.36
#